data_AF-A0A838D8Y6-F1
#
_entry.id   AF-A0A838D8Y6-F1
#
_cell.length_a   1.000
_cell.length_b   1.000
_cell.length_c   1.000
_cell.angle_alpha   90.00
_cell.angle_beta   90.00
_cell.angle_gamma   90.00
#
_symmetry.space_group_name_H-M   'P 1'
#
loop_
_entity.id
_entity.type
_entity.pdbx_description
1 polymer ?
#
loop_
_entity_poly.entity_id
_entity_poly.type
_entity_poly.pdbx_seq_one_letter_code
_entity_poly.pdbx_strand_id
1 'polypeptide(L)'
;MTDNEKFKSMIENAYLQQKQMIELNYTQYKNIIENAYLQQKQMIETNASIMKNYSSMFGNNEIASNIEKVELHFLTLNDESKKSMINQLDLIKDNFLSNAIKIKEEYNNMANMDKFRINFDGSAGPK
;
A
#
# COMPACT_ATOMS: atom_id res chain seq x y z
N MET A 1 26.05 29.46 -1.76
CA MET A 1 25.51 28.19 -2.25
C MET A 1 25.75 28.12 -3.74
N THR A 2 26.57 27.19 -4.20
CA THR A 2 26.86 26.98 -5.63
C THR A 2 25.64 26.39 -6.34
N ASP A 3 25.56 26.52 -7.66
CA ASP A 3 24.44 25.95 -8.43
C ASP A 3 24.36 24.41 -8.29
N ASN A 4 25.51 23.75 -8.09
CA ASN A 4 25.59 22.33 -7.77
C ASN A 4 24.99 22.00 -6.39
N GLU A 5 25.26 22.82 -5.37
CA GLU A 5 24.63 22.66 -4.05
C GLU A 5 23.10 22.86 -4.09
N LYS A 6 22.62 23.83 -4.89
CA LYS A 6 21.17 24.02 -5.11
C LYS A 6 20.56 22.81 -5.81
N PHE A 7 21.20 22.28 -6.84
CA PHE A 7 20.70 21.11 -7.57
C PHE A 7 20.65 19.85 -6.68
N LYS A 8 21.70 19.58 -5.89
CA LYS A 8 21.70 18.49 -4.90
C LYS A 8 20.56 18.65 -3.89
N SER A 9 20.33 19.87 -3.41
CA SER A 9 19.21 20.18 -2.51
C SER A 9 17.85 19.91 -3.16
N MET A 10 17.67 20.23 -4.45
CA MET A 10 16.44 19.92 -5.18
C MET A 10 16.20 18.40 -5.28
N ILE A 11 17.24 17.62 -5.59
CA ILE A 11 17.15 16.15 -5.65
C ILE A 11 16.82 15.56 -4.28
N GLU A 12 17.48 16.02 -3.21
CA GLU A 12 17.19 15.57 -1.84
C GLU A 12 15.73 15.86 -1.45
N ASN A 13 15.26 17.08 -1.74
CA ASN A 13 13.88 17.47 -1.45
C ASN A 13 12.87 16.64 -2.25
N ALA A 14 13.12 16.39 -3.54
CA ALA A 14 12.27 15.55 -4.37
C ALA A 14 12.20 14.10 -3.85
N TYR A 15 13.34 13.54 -3.44
CA TYR A 15 13.42 12.22 -2.81
C TYR A 15 12.60 12.17 -1.51
N LEU A 16 12.75 13.17 -0.63
CA LEU A 16 12.00 13.24 0.63
C LEU A 16 10.48 13.34 0.40
N GLN A 17 10.05 14.18 -0.55
CA GLN A 17 8.65 14.29 -0.93
C GLN A 17 8.11 12.97 -1.47
N GLN A 18 8.86 12.30 -2.35
CA GLN A 18 8.48 11.01 -2.91
C GLN A 18 8.35 9.94 -1.81
N LYS A 19 9.32 9.87 -0.89
CA LYS A 19 9.29 8.94 0.25
C LYS A 19 8.06 9.16 1.12
N GLN A 20 7.77 10.41 1.49
CA GLN A 20 6.59 10.76 2.28
C GLN A 20 5.29 10.36 1.58
N MET A 21 5.20 10.59 0.26
CA MET A 21 4.04 10.19 -0.53
C MET A 21 3.86 8.67 -0.56
N ILE A 22 4.95 7.90 -0.70
CA ILE A 22 4.90 6.43 -0.65
C ILE A 22 4.39 5.95 0.72
N GLU A 23 4.91 6.51 1.82
CA GLU A 23 4.49 6.14 3.18
C GLU A 23 3.04 6.50 3.47
N LEU A 24 2.58 7.67 2.99
CA LEU A 24 1.19 8.10 3.09
C LEU A 24 0.26 7.14 2.34
N ASN A 25 0.56 6.86 1.07
CA ASN A 25 -0.25 5.97 0.24
C ASN A 25 -0.29 4.55 0.82
N TYR A 26 0.85 4.03 1.28
CA TYR A 26 0.91 2.73 1.96
C TYR A 26 -0.05 2.68 3.15
N THR A 27 -0.02 3.70 4.02
CA THR A 27 -0.89 3.76 5.20
C THR A 27 -2.37 3.81 4.81
N GLN A 28 -2.72 4.63 3.81
CA GLN A 28 -4.09 4.73 3.30
C GLN A 28 -4.59 3.39 2.75
N TYR A 29 -3.81 2.73 1.89
CA TYR A 29 -4.21 1.44 1.32
C TYR A 29 -4.29 0.34 2.37
N LYS A 30 -3.37 0.31 3.34
CA LYS A 30 -3.42 -0.64 4.45
C LYS A 30 -4.70 -0.49 5.25
N ASN A 31 -5.08 0.75 5.59
CA ASN A 31 -6.33 1.03 6.29
C ASN A 31 -7.56 0.60 5.48
N ILE A 32 -7.56 0.80 4.16
CA ILE A 32 -8.65 0.33 3.28
C ILE A 32 -8.76 -1.20 3.35
N ILE A 33 -7.65 -1.93 3.26
CA ILE A 33 -7.62 -3.40 3.36
C ILE A 33 -8.15 -3.86 4.73
N GLU A 34 -7.70 -3.25 5.81
CA GLU A 34 -8.13 -3.58 7.17
C GLU A 34 -9.63 -3.32 7.38
N ASN A 35 -10.14 -2.19 6.88
CA ASN A 35 -11.56 -1.87 6.97
C ASN A 35 -12.42 -2.83 6.15
N ALA A 36 -12.01 -3.15 4.91
CA ALA A 36 -12.72 -4.11 4.07
C ALA A 36 -12.79 -5.50 4.72
N TYR A 37 -11.67 -5.95 5.32
CA TYR A 37 -11.61 -7.18 6.09
C TYR A 37 -12.64 -7.21 7.24
N LEU A 38 -12.69 -6.14 8.05
CA LEU A 38 -13.61 -6.05 9.19
C LEU A 38 -15.07 -6.03 8.74
N GLN A 39 -15.38 -5.28 7.69
CA GLN A 39 -16.73 -5.24 7.10
C GLN A 39 -17.18 -6.61 6.60
N GLN A 40 -16.31 -7.32 5.87
CA GLN A 40 -16.62 -8.67 5.38
C GLN A 40 -16.78 -9.67 6.52
N LYS A 41 -15.91 -9.62 7.54
CA LYS A 41 -16.00 -10.47 8.72
C LYS A 41 -17.36 -10.31 9.41
N GLN A 42 -17.75 -9.07 9.69
CA GLN A 42 -19.02 -8.77 10.35
C GLN A 42 -20.22 -9.26 9.51
N MET A 43 -20.17 -9.06 8.19
CA MET A 43 -21.22 -9.54 7.29
C MET A 43 -21.33 -11.07 7.31
N ILE A 44 -20.21 -11.80 7.25
CA ILE A 44 -20.18 -13.27 7.30
C ILE A 44 -20.80 -13.77 8.61
N GLU A 45 -20.33 -13.27 9.75
CA GLU A 45 -20.82 -13.66 11.08
C GLU A 45 -22.32 -13.35 11.24
N THR A 46 -22.77 -12.18 10.76
CA THR A 46 -24.18 -11.77 10.83
C THR A 46 -25.06 -12.70 10.00
N ASN A 47 -24.68 -12.97 8.75
CA ASN A 47 -25.44 -13.85 7.86
C ASN A 47 -25.49 -15.28 8.40
N ALA A 48 -24.36 -15.82 8.88
CA ALA A 48 -24.30 -17.14 9.47
C ALA A 48 -25.19 -17.25 10.70
N SER A 49 -25.16 -16.25 11.59
CA SER A 49 -26.04 -16.19 12.77
C SER A 49 -27.52 -16.20 12.41
N ILE A 50 -27.94 -15.36 11.45
CA ILE A 50 -29.32 -15.31 10.95
C ILE A 50 -29.74 -16.69 10.41
N MET A 51 -28.93 -17.28 9.53
CA MET A 51 -29.24 -18.56 8.90
C MET A 51 -29.28 -19.71 9.92
N LYS A 52 -28.38 -19.74 10.90
CA LYS A 52 -28.37 -20.74 11.98
C LYS A 52 -29.63 -20.63 12.83
N ASN A 53 -30.01 -19.41 13.22
CA ASN A 53 -31.22 -19.18 14.01
C ASN A 53 -32.47 -19.68 13.27
N TYR A 54 -32.63 -19.32 12.00
CA TYR A 54 -33.72 -19.84 11.18
C TYR A 54 -33.69 -21.37 11.07
N SER A 55 -32.54 -21.97 10.81
CA SER A 55 -32.40 -23.42 10.68
C SER A 55 -32.82 -24.15 11.96
N SER A 56 -32.38 -23.65 13.12
CA SER A 56 -32.71 -24.21 14.43
C SER A 56 -34.21 -24.06 14.77
N MET A 57 -34.85 -22.95 14.39
CA MET A 57 -36.30 -22.75 14.60
C MET A 57 -37.15 -23.81 13.89
N PHE A 58 -36.67 -24.37 12.79
CA PHE A 58 -37.33 -25.45 12.04
C PHE A 58 -36.79 -26.84 12.38
N GLY A 59 -35.95 -26.98 13.43
CA GLY A 59 -35.38 -28.27 13.85
C GLY A 59 -34.31 -28.84 12.92
N ASN A 60 -33.80 -28.04 11.97
CA ASN A 60 -32.84 -28.49 10.96
C ASN A 60 -31.39 -28.37 11.46
N ASN A 61 -31.04 -29.15 12.48
CA ASN A 61 -29.72 -29.09 13.13
C ASN A 61 -28.55 -29.43 12.19
N GLU A 62 -28.77 -30.28 11.19
CA GLU A 62 -27.76 -30.59 10.16
C GLU A 62 -27.44 -29.36 9.31
N ILE A 63 -28.47 -28.58 8.93
CA ILE A 63 -28.30 -27.34 8.17
C ILE A 63 -27.53 -26.32 9.01
N ALA A 64 -27.88 -26.17 10.30
CA ALA A 64 -27.15 -25.29 11.21
C ALA A 64 -25.65 -25.64 11.29
N SER A 65 -25.31 -26.93 11.43
CA SER A 65 -23.90 -27.38 11.43
C SER A 65 -23.19 -27.12 10.10
N ASN A 66 -23.87 -27.29 8.97
CA ASN A 66 -23.28 -26.97 7.66
C ASN A 66 -23.05 -25.46 7.49
N ILE A 67 -23.93 -24.61 8.01
CA ILE A 67 -23.73 -23.16 8.03
C ILE A 67 -22.48 -22.78 8.83
N GLU A 68 -22.23 -23.41 9.99
CA GLU A 68 -21.01 -23.16 10.78
C GLU A 68 -19.74 -23.49 10.00
N LYS A 69 -19.73 -24.59 9.23
CA LYS A 69 -18.59 -24.95 8.38
C LYS A 69 -18.37 -23.91 7.27
N VAL A 70 -19.45 -23.44 6.66
CA VAL A 70 -19.40 -22.42 5.60
C VAL A 70 -18.93 -21.07 6.15
N GLU A 71 -19.43 -20.66 7.32
CA GLU A 71 -18.98 -19.47 8.06
C GLU A 71 -17.47 -19.53 8.30
N LEU A 72 -16.97 -20.63 8.88
CA LEU A 72 -15.55 -20.82 9.15
C LEU A 72 -14.71 -20.76 7.87
N HIS A 73 -15.19 -21.38 6.78
CA HIS A 73 -14.50 -21.36 5.50
C HIS A 73 -14.37 -19.94 4.94
N PHE A 74 -15.45 -19.16 4.93
CA PHE A 74 -15.41 -17.77 4.47
C PHE A 74 -14.55 -16.87 5.36
N LEU A 75 -14.57 -17.05 6.68
CA LEU A 75 -13.69 -16.32 7.60
C LEU A 75 -12.22 -16.62 7.31
N THR A 76 -11.89 -17.89 7.07
CA THR A 76 -10.52 -18.31 6.70
C THR A 76 -10.08 -17.65 5.40
N LEU A 77 -10.92 -17.70 4.36
CA LEU A 77 -10.63 -17.06 3.07
C LEU A 77 -10.45 -15.54 3.18
N ASN A 78 -11.25 -14.86 4.02
CA ASN A 78 -11.13 -13.42 4.26
C ASN A 78 -9.79 -13.09 4.96
N ASP A 79 -9.40 -13.87 5.97
CA ASP A 79 -8.11 -13.76 6.65
C ASP A 79 -6.93 -13.95 5.69
N GLU A 80 -6.97 -14.98 4.84
CA GLU A 80 -5.94 -15.26 3.83
C GLU A 80 -5.88 -14.16 2.77
N SER A 81 -7.03 -13.68 2.31
CA SER A 81 -7.13 -12.58 1.35
C SER A 81 -6.51 -11.30 1.91
N LYS A 82 -6.82 -10.93 3.16
CA LYS A 82 -6.20 -9.81 3.86
C LYS A 82 -4.68 -9.95 3.90
N LYS A 83 -4.18 -11.11 4.35
CA LYS A 83 -2.72 -11.36 4.44
C LYS A 83 -2.05 -11.22 3.08
N SER A 84 -2.64 -11.80 2.05
CA SER A 84 -2.13 -11.72 0.67
C SER A 84 -2.06 -10.26 0.18
N MET A 85 -3.13 -9.48 0.38
CA MET A 85 -3.18 -8.08 -0.04
C MET A 85 -2.16 -7.22 0.72
N ILE A 86 -2.00 -7.41 2.03
CA ILE A 86 -0.99 -6.70 2.82
C ILE A 86 0.42 -7.05 2.33
N ASN A 87 0.72 -8.33 2.10
CA ASN A 87 2.02 -8.75 1.59
C ASN A 87 2.34 -8.12 0.23
N GLN A 88 1.36 -8.05 -0.69
CA GLN A 88 1.53 -7.38 -1.97
C GLN A 88 1.79 -5.87 -1.79
N LEU A 89 1.07 -5.22 -0.88
CA LEU A 89 1.26 -3.81 -0.57
C LEU A 89 2.64 -3.53 0.03
N ASP A 90 3.14 -4.42 0.90
CA ASP A 90 4.51 -4.34 1.46
C ASP A 90 5.56 -4.42 0.35
N LEU A 91 5.44 -5.41 -0.55
CA LEU A 91 6.34 -5.56 -1.70
C LEU A 91 6.32 -4.32 -2.63
N ILE A 92 5.14 -3.76 -2.88
CA ILE A 92 4.99 -2.55 -3.69
C ILE A 92 5.71 -1.38 -3.02
N LYS A 93 5.51 -1.16 -1.72
CA LYS A 93 6.18 -0.10 -0.95
C LYS A 93 7.70 -0.26 -1.03
N ASP A 94 8.21 -1.46 -0.76
CA ASP A 94 9.65 -1.73 -0.77
C ASP A 94 10.28 -1.47 -2.15
N ASN A 95 9.59 -1.88 -3.22
CA ASN A 95 10.02 -1.60 -4.59
C ASN A 95 10.09 -0.10 -4.89
N PHE A 96 9.05 0.66 -4.53
CA PHE A 96 9.04 2.11 -4.74
C PHE A 96 10.11 2.83 -3.93
N LEU A 97 10.32 2.45 -2.66
CA LEU A 97 11.37 3.01 -1.82
C LEU A 97 12.77 2.66 -2.35
N SER A 98 13.01 1.41 -2.75
CA SER A 98 14.28 0.99 -3.33
C SER A 98 14.60 1.78 -4.61
N ASN A 99 13.61 1.97 -5.49
CA ASN A 99 13.80 2.76 -6.70
C ASN A 99 14.08 4.23 -6.39
N ALA A 100 13.38 4.83 -5.42
CA ALA A 100 13.63 6.20 -5.00
C ALA A 100 15.07 6.38 -4.46
N ILE A 101 15.56 5.41 -3.67
CA ILE A 101 16.94 5.41 -3.16
C ILE A 101 17.94 5.32 -4.31
N LYS A 102 17.76 4.37 -5.23
CA LYS A 102 18.65 4.19 -6.39
C LYS A 102 18.76 5.46 -7.23
N ILE A 103 17.62 6.10 -7.54
CA ILE A 103 17.60 7.36 -8.29
C ILE A 103 18.40 8.45 -7.55
N LYS A 104 18.17 8.62 -6.25
CA LYS A 104 18.93 9.59 -5.43
C LYS A 104 20.44 9.30 -5.46
N GLU A 105 20.83 8.04 -5.31
CA GLU A 105 22.24 7.62 -5.33
C GLU A 105 22.90 7.86 -6.69
N GLU A 106 22.22 7.54 -7.79
CA GLU A 106 22.71 7.80 -9.15
C GLU A 106 22.99 9.28 -9.39
N TYR A 107 22.08 10.17 -8.95
CA TYR A 107 22.30 11.61 -9.04
C TYR A 107 23.48 12.06 -8.17
N ASN A 108 23.61 11.54 -6.95
CA ASN A 108 24.73 11.90 -6.07
C ASN A 108 26.10 11.45 -6.61
N ASN A 109 26.14 10.34 -7.36
CA ASN A 109 27.35 9.74 -7.93
C ASN A 109 27.68 10.22 -9.35
N MET A 110 26.86 11.11 -9.94
CA MET A 110 27.04 11.55 -11.32
C MET A 110 28.30 12.41 -11.48
N ALA A 111 29.31 11.89 -12.18
CA ALA A 111 30.51 12.65 -12.53
C ALA A 111 30.14 13.78 -13.51
N ASN A 112 30.55 15.02 -13.21
CA ASN A 112 30.21 16.26 -13.95
C ASN A 112 28.81 16.85 -13.73
N MET A 113 28.24 16.77 -12.53
CA MET A 113 27.10 17.64 -12.17
C MET A 113 27.38 19.13 -12.47
N ASP A 114 28.64 19.57 -12.37
CA ASP A 114 29.08 20.93 -12.69
C ASP A 114 28.92 21.30 -14.18
N LYS A 115 28.77 20.32 -15.09
CA LYS A 115 28.51 20.58 -16.53
C LYS A 115 27.03 20.79 -16.83
N PHE A 116 26.12 20.41 -15.93
CA PHE A 116 24.72 20.78 -16.03
C PHE A 116 24.56 22.25 -15.61
N ARG A 117 24.77 23.17 -16.55
CA ARG A 117 24.33 24.56 -16.41
C ARG A 117 22.80 24.57 -16.49
N ILE A 118 22.16 24.50 -15.33
CA ILE A 118 20.72 24.70 -15.22
C ILE A 118 20.48 26.20 -15.23
N ASN A 119 19.86 26.71 -16.30
CA ASN A 119 19.39 28.08 -16.36
C ASN A 119 18.20 28.23 -15.41
N PHE A 120 18.46 28.72 -14.20
CA PHE A 120 17.42 29.00 -13.20
C PHE A 120 16.44 30.10 -13.62
N ASP A 121 16.67 30.77 -14.76
CA ASP A 121 15.78 31.76 -15.37
C ASP A 121 14.76 31.17 -16.37
N GLY A 122 14.79 29.85 -16.60
CA GLY A 122 13.87 29.15 -17.50
C GLY A 122 14.28 29.16 -18.98
N SER A 123 15.45 29.65 -19.34
CA SER A 123 15.93 29.61 -20.73
C SER A 123 16.53 28.25 -21.11
N ALA A 124 16.15 27.70 -22.27
CA ALA A 124 16.69 26.43 -22.76
C ALA A 124 17.99 26.66 -23.57
N GLY A 125 19.07 25.97 -23.19
CA GLY A 125 20.32 25.86 -23.97
C GLY A 125 21.59 26.30 -23.23
N PRO A 126 22.77 25.75 -23.57
CA PRO A 126 24.04 26.20 -23.02
C PRO A 126 24.41 27.58 -23.59
N LYS A 127 24.86 28.50 -22.74
CA LYS A 127 25.68 29.65 -23.16
C LYS A 127 27.12 29.23 -23.36
#